data_AF-A0A5E5PXF2-F1
#
_entry.id   AF-A0A5E5PXF2-F1
#
_cell.length_a   1.000
_cell.length_b   1.000
_cell.length_c   1.000
_cell.angle_alpha   90.00
_cell.angle_beta   90.00
_cell.angle_gamma   90.00
#
_symmetry.space_group_name_H-M   'P 1'
#
loop_
_entity.id
_entity.type
_entity.pdbx_description
1 polymer ?
#
loop_
_entity_poly.entity_id
_entity_poly.type
_entity_poly.pdbx_seq_one_letter_code
_entity_poly.pdbx_strand_id
1 'polypeptide(L)'
;MFWQEDIKEEHFTLPETIQDAVFNIHAKILPIDHAYFLSQALLKHLPWLKEVKAGVFDISVADGNGWEQDHESGFYYPSKRSKLNIRIPKEKLDEVEILIGKTLNLGEYQIDIIKALEPKLMSDMQIVFAKHIACDENTSEGDFLQTSFAQFQALGIQPKKMMAGLKRKISTPDGIIHTRSLMVADLRKAESVKLQEAGIGKHRLLGCGLFLPQKGIESVNAV
;
A
#
# COMPACT_ATOMS: atom_id res chain seq x y z
N MET A 1 -13.05 15.23 42.32
CA MET A 1 -13.21 13.97 41.57
C MET A 1 -12.98 14.32 40.10
N PHE A 2 -11.88 13.87 39.50
CA PHE A 2 -11.56 14.12 38.09
C PHE A 2 -12.18 12.98 37.28
N TRP A 3 -13.31 13.26 36.64
CA TRP A 3 -13.97 12.35 35.69
C TRP A 3 -13.63 12.87 34.29
N GLN A 4 -12.99 12.04 33.48
CA GLN A 4 -12.76 12.32 32.07
C GLN A 4 -13.53 11.25 31.31
N GLU A 5 -14.67 11.62 30.74
CA GLU A 5 -15.44 10.73 29.87
C GLU A 5 -14.66 10.50 28.57
N ASP A 6 -14.69 9.27 28.06
CA ASP A 6 -14.20 8.98 26.71
C ASP A 6 -14.92 9.90 25.72
N ILE A 7 -14.14 10.64 24.93
CA ILE A 7 -14.64 11.59 23.93
C ILE A 7 -15.61 10.81 23.03
N LYS A 8 -16.90 11.17 23.10
CA LYS A 8 -17.93 10.67 22.17
C LYS A 8 -17.40 10.80 20.76
N GLU A 9 -17.44 9.71 20.00
CA GLU A 9 -16.93 9.63 18.63
C GLU A 9 -17.30 10.90 17.85
N GLU A 10 -16.28 11.72 17.55
CA GLU A 10 -16.46 12.88 16.68
C GLU A 10 -17.04 12.39 15.35
N HIS A 11 -17.98 13.15 14.78
CA HIS A 11 -18.41 12.96 13.41
C HIS A 11 -17.20 13.12 12.48
N PHE A 12 -16.53 12.01 12.18
CA PHE A 12 -15.35 11.98 11.35
C PHE A 12 -15.79 11.83 9.89
N THR A 13 -15.53 12.88 9.09
CA THR A 13 -15.75 12.85 7.65
C THR A 13 -14.44 12.50 6.97
N LEU A 14 -14.48 11.55 6.04
CA LEU A 14 -13.30 11.16 5.27
C LEU A 14 -12.83 12.34 4.40
N PRO A 15 -11.56 12.76 4.51
CA PRO A 15 -10.95 13.65 3.54
C PRO A 15 -10.96 13.02 2.14
N GLU A 16 -11.18 13.85 1.13
CA GLU A 16 -11.12 13.43 -0.27
C GLU A 16 -9.79 13.79 -0.95
N THR A 17 -8.84 14.33 -0.20
CA THR A 17 -7.57 14.91 -0.70
C THR A 17 -6.68 13.93 -1.42
N ILE A 18 -6.59 12.70 -0.91
CA ILE A 18 -5.83 11.61 -1.51
C ILE A 18 -6.78 10.45 -1.80
N GLN A 19 -6.68 9.88 -3.00
CA GLN A 19 -7.52 8.77 -3.43
C GLN A 19 -6.67 7.73 -4.17
N ASP A 20 -7.15 6.48 -4.17
CA ASP A 20 -6.58 5.44 -5.01
C ASP A 20 -7.29 5.45 -6.36
N ALA A 21 -6.57 5.79 -7.43
CA ALA A 21 -7.02 5.58 -8.79
C ALA A 21 -6.97 4.09 -9.09
N VAL A 22 -8.11 3.50 -9.49
CA VAL A 22 -8.26 2.05 -9.64
C VAL A 22 -8.52 1.69 -11.09
N PHE A 23 -7.72 0.78 -11.63
CA PHE A 23 -7.85 0.31 -13.00
C PHE A 23 -8.16 -1.17 -13.05
N ASN A 24 -9.13 -1.52 -13.89
CA ASN A 24 -9.25 -2.88 -14.36
C ASN A 24 -8.12 -3.18 -15.34
N ILE A 25 -7.43 -4.31 -15.13
CA ILE A 25 -6.28 -4.70 -15.93
C ILE A 25 -6.47 -6.07 -16.54
N HIS A 26 -5.73 -6.34 -17.61
CA HIS A 26 -5.51 -7.68 -18.12
C HIS A 26 -4.00 -7.92 -18.22
N ALA A 27 -3.54 -9.03 -17.64
CA ALA A 27 -2.17 -9.50 -17.76
C ALA A 27 -2.19 -11.03 -17.66
N LYS A 28 -1.43 -11.70 -18.52
CA LYS A 28 -1.40 -13.17 -18.56
C LYS A 28 -0.64 -13.74 -17.38
N ILE A 29 0.51 -13.14 -17.09
CA ILE A 29 1.46 -13.58 -16.09
C ILE A 29 2.33 -12.37 -15.71
N LEU A 30 2.71 -12.29 -14.44
CA LEU A 30 3.65 -11.31 -13.91
C LEU A 30 4.65 -12.03 -13.01
N PRO A 31 5.93 -11.64 -12.98
CA PRO A 31 6.83 -12.12 -11.95
C PRO A 31 6.36 -11.57 -10.59
N ILE A 32 6.59 -12.32 -9.51
CA ILE A 32 6.20 -11.85 -8.16
C ILE A 32 6.91 -10.53 -7.82
N ASP A 33 8.18 -10.41 -8.18
CA ASP A 33 8.97 -9.18 -8.00
C ASP A 33 8.87 -8.23 -9.21
N HIS A 34 7.64 -7.84 -9.59
CA HIS A 34 7.40 -6.93 -10.73
C HIS A 34 7.36 -5.45 -10.34
N ALA A 35 7.52 -5.11 -9.05
CA ALA A 35 7.30 -3.75 -8.53
C ALA A 35 8.18 -2.70 -9.24
N TYR A 36 9.46 -3.00 -9.46
CA TYR A 36 10.37 -2.11 -10.17
C TYR A 36 9.93 -1.86 -11.62
N PHE A 37 9.67 -2.93 -12.38
CA PHE A 37 9.26 -2.82 -13.78
C PHE A 37 7.94 -2.09 -13.95
N LEU A 38 6.96 -2.37 -13.08
CA LEU A 38 5.69 -1.67 -13.06
C LEU A 38 5.89 -0.16 -12.83
N SER A 39 6.72 0.20 -11.85
CA SER A 39 7.05 1.59 -11.55
C SER A 39 7.67 2.31 -12.76
N GLN A 40 8.66 1.69 -13.41
CA GLN A 40 9.28 2.27 -14.60
C GLN A 40 8.31 2.40 -15.76
N ALA A 41 7.44 1.41 -15.99
CA ALA A 41 6.43 1.46 -17.04
C ALA A 41 5.42 2.59 -16.81
N LEU A 42 4.96 2.79 -15.57
CA LEU A 42 4.08 3.89 -15.21
C LEU A 42 4.75 5.25 -15.39
N LEU A 43 6.01 5.38 -14.96
CA LEU A 43 6.78 6.63 -15.06
C LEU A 43 7.04 7.09 -16.49
N LYS A 44 7.03 6.19 -17.48
CA LYS A 44 7.08 6.55 -18.90
C LYS A 44 5.83 7.31 -19.36
N HIS A 45 4.68 7.02 -18.75
CA HIS A 45 3.41 7.67 -19.09
C HIS A 45 3.04 8.80 -18.14
N LEU A 46 3.46 8.71 -16.88
CA LEU A 46 3.11 9.61 -15.79
C LEU A 46 4.39 10.03 -15.03
N PRO A 47 5.29 10.81 -15.66
CA PRO A 47 6.56 11.19 -15.02
C PRO A 47 6.36 11.99 -13.73
N TRP A 48 5.26 12.75 -13.66
CA TRP A 48 4.88 13.55 -12.49
C TRP A 48 4.63 12.72 -11.22
N LEU A 49 4.48 11.39 -11.31
CA LEU A 49 4.36 10.52 -10.13
C LEU A 49 5.57 10.65 -9.18
N LYS A 50 6.76 11.05 -9.67
CA LYS A 50 7.94 11.31 -8.82
C LYS A 50 7.86 12.63 -8.05
N GLU A 51 7.12 13.58 -8.59
CA GLU A 51 7.03 14.95 -8.06
C GLU A 51 6.00 15.04 -6.94
N VAL A 52 5.02 14.13 -6.96
CA VAL A 52 4.02 13.98 -5.91
C VAL A 52 4.35 12.79 -5.00
N LYS A 53 3.73 12.71 -3.82
CA LYS A 53 3.84 11.56 -2.93
C LYS A 53 3.01 10.35 -3.38
N ALA A 54 3.06 10.02 -4.68
CA ALA A 54 2.30 8.92 -5.24
C ALA A 54 2.75 7.57 -4.67
N GLY A 55 1.81 6.64 -4.59
CA GLY A 55 2.05 5.24 -4.23
C GLY A 55 1.56 4.30 -5.31
N VAL A 56 2.37 3.34 -5.73
CA VAL A 56 1.95 2.29 -6.67
C VAL A 56 1.81 1.00 -5.89
N PHE A 57 0.60 0.43 -5.89
CA PHE A 57 0.37 -0.84 -5.21
C PHE A 57 0.82 -2.01 -6.09
N ASP A 58 1.45 -2.99 -5.44
CA ASP A 58 1.79 -4.28 -6.01
C ASP A 58 0.53 -5.02 -6.51
N ILE A 59 0.62 -5.68 -7.66
CA ILE A 59 -0.48 -6.46 -8.24
C ILE A 59 -0.29 -7.91 -7.80
N SER A 60 -0.84 -8.28 -6.66
CA SER A 60 -0.73 -9.63 -6.11
C SER A 60 -2.02 -10.12 -5.47
N VAL A 61 -2.04 -11.40 -5.13
CA VAL A 61 -3.04 -12.03 -4.25
C VAL A 61 -2.32 -12.46 -2.98
N ALA A 62 -3.01 -12.37 -1.86
CA ALA A 62 -2.47 -12.86 -0.59
C ALA A 62 -2.16 -14.36 -0.67
N ASP A 63 -1.03 -14.77 -0.09
CA ASP A 63 -0.71 -16.18 0.13
C ASP A 63 -1.85 -16.82 0.96
N GLY A 64 -2.39 -17.97 0.53
CA GLY A 64 -3.58 -18.54 1.16
C GLY A 64 -4.05 -19.87 0.57
N ASN A 65 -4.92 -20.57 1.32
CA ASN A 65 -5.49 -21.88 0.95
C ASN A 65 -4.44 -23.00 0.70
N GLY A 66 -3.31 -22.97 1.41
CA GLY A 66 -2.27 -23.99 1.31
C GLY A 66 -1.31 -23.85 0.12
N TRP A 67 -1.42 -22.78 -0.66
CA TRP A 67 -0.48 -22.46 -1.74
C TRP A 67 0.60 -21.51 -1.22
N GLU A 68 1.85 -21.94 -1.32
CA GLU A 68 3.02 -21.11 -1.05
C GLU A 68 3.59 -20.61 -2.38
N GLN A 69 3.69 -19.29 -2.52
CA GLN A 69 4.33 -18.67 -3.67
C GLN A 69 5.84 -18.67 -3.49
N ASP A 70 6.58 -19.03 -4.55
CA ASP A 70 8.02 -18.79 -4.60
C ASP A 70 8.28 -17.30 -4.79
N HIS A 71 8.61 -16.60 -3.71
CA HIS A 71 8.84 -15.16 -3.72
C HIS A 71 10.19 -14.74 -4.34
N GLU A 72 11.05 -15.70 -4.72
CA GLU A 72 12.33 -15.41 -5.39
C GLU A 72 12.21 -15.52 -6.91
N SER A 73 11.57 -16.58 -7.43
CA SER A 73 11.50 -16.83 -8.89
C SER A 73 10.10 -17.12 -9.42
N GLY A 74 9.08 -17.03 -8.55
CA GLY A 74 7.72 -17.41 -8.90
C GLY A 74 6.97 -16.37 -9.72
N PHE A 75 5.84 -16.84 -10.23
CA PHE A 75 4.94 -16.08 -11.07
C PHE A 75 3.57 -15.92 -10.41
N TYR A 76 2.98 -14.77 -10.67
CA TYR A 76 1.60 -14.46 -10.39
C TYR A 76 0.79 -14.52 -11.69
N TYR A 77 -0.41 -15.10 -11.62
CA TYR A 77 -1.35 -15.19 -12.72
C TYR A 77 -2.59 -14.32 -12.40
N PRO A 78 -2.63 -13.07 -12.87
CA PRO A 78 -3.71 -12.14 -12.56
C PRO A 78 -5.08 -12.67 -12.97
N SER A 79 -6.04 -12.59 -12.05
CA SER A 79 -7.44 -12.89 -12.34
C SER A 79 -8.16 -11.64 -12.86
N LYS A 80 -9.41 -11.79 -13.31
CA LYS A 80 -10.29 -10.65 -13.62
C LYS A 80 -10.53 -9.71 -12.42
N ARG A 81 -10.23 -10.15 -11.20
CA ARG A 81 -10.37 -9.35 -9.97
C ARG A 81 -9.10 -8.55 -9.65
N SER A 82 -7.97 -8.86 -10.26
CA SER A 82 -6.73 -8.11 -10.07
C SER A 82 -6.91 -6.68 -10.60
N LYS A 83 -6.35 -5.71 -9.88
CA LYS A 83 -6.47 -4.29 -10.19
C LYS A 83 -5.11 -3.64 -10.02
N LEU A 84 -4.83 -2.66 -10.87
CA LEU A 84 -3.79 -1.69 -10.60
C LEU A 84 -4.40 -0.59 -9.74
N ASN A 85 -3.75 -0.24 -8.62
CA ASN A 85 -4.16 0.87 -7.77
C ASN A 85 -2.98 1.85 -7.68
N ILE A 86 -3.25 3.14 -7.84
CA ILE A 86 -2.24 4.21 -7.70
C ILE A 86 -2.79 5.26 -6.73
N ARG A 87 -2.16 5.41 -5.57
CA ARG A 87 -2.50 6.43 -4.56
C ARG A 87 -1.95 7.78 -4.99
N ILE A 88 -2.82 8.76 -5.21
CA ILE A 88 -2.45 10.10 -5.70
C ILE A 88 -3.35 11.19 -5.11
N PRO A 89 -2.93 12.47 -5.18
CA PRO A 89 -3.82 13.60 -4.91
C PRO A 89 -5.04 13.61 -5.82
N LYS A 90 -6.21 14.00 -5.29
CA LYS A 90 -7.48 14.06 -6.03
C LYS A 90 -7.38 14.86 -7.31
N GLU A 91 -6.69 16.00 -7.28
CA GLU A 91 -6.46 16.86 -8.45
C GLU A 91 -5.70 16.17 -9.60
N LYS A 92 -5.07 15.01 -9.36
CA LYS A 92 -4.35 14.23 -10.38
C LYS A 92 -5.15 13.06 -10.95
N LEU A 93 -6.40 12.84 -10.50
CA LEU A 93 -7.23 11.72 -10.94
C LEU A 93 -7.52 11.76 -12.45
N ASP A 94 -7.80 12.94 -13.01
CA ASP A 94 -8.06 13.06 -14.45
C ASP A 94 -6.78 12.81 -15.28
N GLU A 95 -5.61 13.21 -14.77
CA GLU A 95 -4.33 13.05 -15.47
C GLU A 95 -3.92 11.57 -15.61
N VAL A 96 -4.27 10.72 -14.65
CA VAL A 96 -3.95 9.28 -14.69
C VAL A 96 -4.86 8.51 -15.67
N GLU A 97 -6.01 9.06 -16.08
CA GLU A 97 -6.89 8.43 -17.08
C GLU A 97 -6.24 8.27 -18.46
N ILE A 98 -5.14 8.99 -18.74
CA ILE A 98 -4.34 8.77 -19.96
C ILE A 98 -3.86 7.32 -20.09
N LEU A 99 -3.81 6.55 -19.00
CA LEU A 99 -3.45 5.13 -19.03
C LEU A 99 -4.51 4.25 -19.70
N ILE A 100 -5.78 4.67 -19.77
CA ILE A 100 -6.86 3.85 -20.31
C ILE A 100 -6.58 3.47 -21.77
N GLY A 101 -6.68 2.18 -22.07
CA GLY A 101 -6.38 1.62 -23.39
C GLY A 101 -4.89 1.46 -23.70
N LYS A 102 -3.98 1.83 -22.79
CA LYS A 102 -2.54 1.61 -22.95
C LYS A 102 -2.13 0.23 -22.45
N THR A 103 -1.03 -0.27 -23.01
CA THR A 103 -0.31 -1.44 -22.53
C THR A 103 0.98 -0.99 -21.84
N LEU A 104 1.10 -1.29 -20.55
CA LEU A 104 2.34 -1.11 -19.80
C LEU A 104 3.30 -2.26 -20.15
N ASN A 105 4.46 -1.91 -20.69
CA ASN A 105 5.51 -2.88 -21.04
C ASN A 105 6.52 -3.02 -19.88
N LEU A 106 6.57 -4.22 -19.30
CA LEU A 106 7.43 -4.63 -18.18
C LEU A 106 8.55 -5.58 -18.64
N GLY A 107 9.02 -5.42 -19.89
CA GLY A 107 9.99 -6.32 -20.52
C GLY A 107 9.28 -7.48 -21.22
N GLU A 108 9.48 -8.70 -20.73
CA GLU A 108 8.82 -9.90 -21.25
C GLU A 108 7.34 -9.98 -20.87
N TYR A 109 6.89 -9.10 -19.97
CA TYR A 109 5.53 -9.06 -19.43
C TYR A 109 4.81 -7.78 -19.85
N GLN A 110 3.48 -7.86 -19.91
CA GLN A 110 2.63 -6.76 -20.31
C GLN A 110 1.38 -6.69 -19.45
N ILE A 111 0.92 -5.46 -19.19
CA ILE A 111 -0.33 -5.19 -18.48
C ILE A 111 -1.15 -4.23 -19.33
N ASP A 112 -2.30 -4.71 -19.82
CA ASP A 112 -3.28 -3.88 -20.52
C ASP A 112 -4.17 -3.17 -19.51
N ILE A 113 -4.28 -1.85 -19.63
CA ILE A 113 -5.17 -1.02 -18.81
C ILE A 113 -6.51 -0.92 -19.53
N ILE A 114 -7.52 -1.63 -19.02
CA ILE A 114 -8.79 -1.81 -19.72
C ILE A 114 -9.73 -0.63 -19.50
N LYS A 115 -9.94 -0.24 -18.24
CA LYS A 115 -10.79 0.90 -17.87
C LYS A 115 -10.49 1.38 -16.47
N ALA A 116 -10.74 2.66 -16.22
CA ALA A 116 -10.84 3.19 -14.87
C ALA A 116 -12.10 2.66 -14.17
N LEU A 117 -12.00 2.52 -12.86
CA LEU A 117 -13.12 2.28 -11.94
C LEU A 117 -13.25 3.49 -11.02
N GLU A 118 -14.31 3.51 -10.22
CA GLU A 118 -14.47 4.54 -9.19
C GLU A 118 -13.24 4.63 -8.29
N PRO A 119 -12.66 5.84 -8.13
CA PRO A 119 -11.57 6.07 -7.18
C PRO A 119 -12.00 5.70 -5.76
N LYS A 120 -11.05 5.20 -4.97
CA LYS A 120 -11.33 4.82 -3.58
C LYS A 120 -10.78 5.87 -2.62
N LEU A 121 -11.63 6.29 -1.69
CA LEU A 121 -11.21 7.02 -0.51
C LEU A 121 -10.41 6.11 0.44
N MET A 122 -9.65 6.74 1.33
CA MET A 122 -9.05 6.03 2.46
C MET A 122 -10.15 5.50 3.40
N SER A 123 -9.81 4.51 4.22
CA SER A 123 -10.74 3.93 5.18
C SER A 123 -10.50 4.46 6.59
N ASP A 124 -11.55 4.57 7.40
CA ASP A 124 -11.47 4.87 8.84
C ASP A 124 -11.25 3.63 9.73
N MET A 125 -11.03 2.44 9.13
CA MET A 125 -10.72 1.22 9.86
C MET A 125 -9.48 1.42 10.75
N GLN A 126 -9.56 0.99 12.01
CA GLN A 126 -8.53 1.23 13.01
C GLN A 126 -7.32 0.29 12.90
N ILE A 127 -7.36 -0.65 11.96
CA ILE A 127 -6.27 -1.59 11.66
C ILE A 127 -5.84 -1.39 10.22
N VAL A 128 -4.54 -1.16 10.03
CA VAL A 128 -3.93 -1.01 8.71
C VAL A 128 -2.67 -1.85 8.60
N PHE A 129 -2.34 -2.23 7.38
CA PHE A 129 -1.22 -3.09 7.07
C PHE A 129 -0.44 -2.56 5.87
N ALA A 130 0.88 -2.48 6.00
CA ALA A 130 1.79 -2.27 4.89
C ALA A 130 2.52 -3.57 4.55
N LYS A 131 2.42 -4.00 3.29
CA LYS A 131 3.10 -5.21 2.80
C LYS A 131 4.62 -5.07 2.81
N HIS A 132 5.11 -3.85 2.54
CA HIS A 132 6.52 -3.54 2.44
C HIS A 132 6.83 -2.23 3.15
N ILE A 133 7.71 -2.25 4.15
CA ILE A 133 8.40 -1.06 4.67
C ILE A 133 9.89 -1.29 4.43
N ALA A 134 10.53 -0.40 3.66
CA ALA A 134 11.97 -0.52 3.39
C ALA A 134 12.79 -0.39 4.68
N CYS A 135 13.76 -1.29 4.86
CA CYS A 135 14.66 -1.34 6.00
C CYS A 135 16.04 -1.85 5.55
N ASP A 136 17.03 -1.77 6.43
CA ASP A 136 18.33 -2.37 6.15
C ASP A 136 18.24 -3.91 6.27
N GLU A 137 19.11 -4.61 5.56
CA GLU A 137 19.13 -6.09 5.52
C GLU A 137 19.22 -6.71 6.92
N ASN A 138 20.10 -6.15 7.75
CA ASN A 138 20.44 -6.66 9.07
C ASN A 138 19.65 -5.98 10.20
N THR A 139 18.63 -5.18 9.89
CA THR A 139 17.82 -4.52 10.93
C THR A 139 17.11 -5.58 11.80
N SER A 140 17.32 -5.48 13.11
CA SER A 140 16.60 -6.31 14.07
C SER A 140 15.10 -5.98 14.06
N GLU A 141 14.27 -6.87 14.59
CA GLU A 141 12.84 -6.58 14.68
C GLU A 141 12.53 -5.37 15.58
N GLY A 142 13.24 -5.26 16.71
CA GLY A 142 13.09 -4.13 17.64
C GLY A 142 13.46 -2.80 17.00
N ASP A 143 14.61 -2.75 16.31
CA ASP A 143 15.07 -1.53 15.63
C ASP A 143 14.12 -1.11 14.50
N PHE A 144 13.57 -2.09 13.77
CA PHE A 144 12.56 -1.86 12.74
C PHE A 144 11.29 -1.23 13.33
N LEU A 145 10.79 -1.78 14.44
CA LEU A 145 9.61 -1.25 15.14
C LEU A 145 9.88 0.15 15.70
N GLN A 146 11.04 0.38 16.31
CA GLN A 146 11.42 1.67 16.87
C GLN A 146 11.53 2.75 15.78
N THR A 147 12.15 2.42 14.65
CA THR A 147 12.30 3.33 13.50
C THR A 147 10.93 3.63 12.85
N SER A 148 10.05 2.62 12.77
CA SER A 148 8.69 2.81 12.27
C SER A 148 7.87 3.68 13.22
N PHE A 149 8.00 3.47 14.53
CA PHE A 149 7.35 4.26 15.57
C PHE A 149 7.76 5.74 15.53
N ALA A 150 9.06 6.02 15.37
CA ALA A 150 9.56 7.39 15.23
C ALA A 150 8.95 8.11 14.02
N GLN A 151 8.74 7.40 12.90
CA GLN A 151 8.08 7.95 11.72
C GLN A 151 6.59 8.21 11.96
N PHE A 152 5.90 7.34 12.71
CA PHE A 152 4.52 7.62 13.13
C PHE A 152 4.44 8.84 14.05
N GLN A 153 5.36 9.00 14.99
CA GLN A 153 5.43 10.19 15.85
C GLN A 153 5.67 11.47 15.03
N ALA A 154 6.51 11.43 14.01
CA ALA A 154 6.70 12.55 13.09
C ALA A 154 5.43 12.92 12.30
N LEU A 155 4.51 11.96 12.12
CA LEU A 155 3.17 12.19 11.58
C LEU A 155 2.16 12.58 12.65
N GLY A 156 2.54 12.69 13.93
CA GLY A 156 1.63 12.95 15.05
C GLY A 156 0.67 11.79 15.33
N ILE A 157 1.08 10.56 14.99
CA ILE A 157 0.32 9.33 15.21
C ILE A 157 0.95 8.56 16.37
N GLN A 158 0.13 8.08 17.30
CA GLN A 158 0.57 7.27 18.44
C GLN A 158 -0.08 5.89 18.40
N PRO A 159 0.49 4.93 17.65
CA PRO A 159 -0.09 3.61 17.57
C PRO A 159 0.03 2.89 18.91
N LYS A 160 -1.04 2.22 19.34
CA LYS A 160 -1.02 1.41 20.57
C LYS A 160 -0.44 0.02 20.33
N LYS A 161 -0.62 -0.51 19.11
CA LYS A 161 -0.18 -1.85 18.73
C LYS A 161 0.52 -1.81 17.37
N MET A 162 1.71 -2.38 17.32
CA MET A 162 2.49 -2.56 16.10
C MET A 162 3.00 -4.00 16.07
N MET A 163 2.94 -4.63 14.91
CA MET A 163 3.44 -5.99 14.71
C MET A 163 4.25 -6.06 13.42
N ALA A 164 5.54 -6.36 13.58
CA ALA A 164 6.43 -6.66 12.48
C ALA A 164 6.09 -8.04 11.91
N GLY A 165 6.07 -8.17 10.59
CA GLY A 165 5.76 -9.43 9.92
C GLY A 165 6.89 -9.91 9.01
N LEU A 166 6.50 -10.46 7.87
CA LEU A 166 7.39 -11.12 6.93
C LEU A 166 8.44 -10.17 6.35
N LYS A 167 9.66 -10.69 6.18
CA LYS A 167 10.73 -10.04 5.40
C LYS A 167 10.56 -10.40 3.93
N ARG A 168 10.73 -9.41 3.04
CA ARG A 168 10.67 -9.55 1.59
C ARG A 168 11.75 -8.71 0.93
N LYS A 169 12.05 -8.98 -0.34
CA LYS A 169 13.02 -8.24 -1.14
C LYS A 169 12.33 -7.64 -2.35
N ILE A 170 12.85 -6.52 -2.84
CA ILE A 170 12.50 -5.93 -4.14
C ILE A 170 13.80 -5.73 -4.90
N SER A 171 13.90 -6.34 -6.07
CA SER A 171 15.09 -6.26 -6.92
C SER A 171 15.03 -5.01 -7.79
N THR A 172 16.11 -4.24 -7.77
CA THR A 172 16.29 -3.08 -8.66
C THR A 172 17.68 -3.13 -9.30
N PRO A 173 17.92 -2.41 -10.40
CA PRO A 173 19.25 -2.32 -10.99
C PRO A 173 20.31 -1.74 -10.04
N ASP A 174 19.89 -0.92 -9.08
CA ASP A 174 20.77 -0.29 -8.08
C ASP A 174 21.04 -1.20 -6.86
N GLY A 175 20.41 -2.37 -6.80
CA GLY A 175 20.56 -3.34 -5.72
C GLY A 175 19.23 -3.82 -5.15
N ILE A 176 19.32 -4.61 -4.07
CA ILE A 176 18.16 -5.19 -3.38
C ILE A 176 17.66 -4.21 -2.33
N ILE A 177 16.36 -3.92 -2.35
CA ILE A 177 15.67 -3.22 -1.27
C ILE A 177 15.09 -4.28 -0.34
N HIS A 178 15.58 -4.31 0.90
CA HIS A 178 15.04 -5.17 1.94
C HIS A 178 13.80 -4.52 2.54
N THR A 179 12.76 -5.31 2.76
CA THR A 179 11.49 -4.81 3.29
C THR A 179 10.98 -5.73 4.38
N ARG A 180 10.18 -5.17 5.29
CA ARG A 180 9.42 -5.96 6.25
C ARG A 180 7.97 -5.46 6.28
N SER A 181 7.01 -6.37 6.37
CA SER A 181 5.60 -5.98 6.53
C SER A 181 5.33 -5.45 7.93
N LEU A 182 4.35 -4.55 8.06
CA LEU A 182 3.99 -3.93 9.34
C LEU A 182 2.47 -3.83 9.46
N MET A 183 1.91 -4.41 10.52
CA MET A 183 0.54 -4.17 10.96
C MET A 183 0.52 -3.13 12.08
N VAL A 184 -0.46 -2.23 12.04
CA VAL A 184 -0.73 -1.25 13.08
C VAL A 184 -2.21 -1.33 13.45
N ALA A 185 -2.52 -1.39 14.74
CA ALA A 185 -3.89 -1.54 15.24
C ALA A 185 -4.20 -0.52 16.35
N ASP A 186 -5.50 -0.41 16.65
CA ASP A 186 -6.10 0.52 17.61
C ASP A 186 -5.77 2.00 17.30
N LEU A 187 -5.75 2.36 16.01
CA LEU A 187 -5.60 3.75 15.56
C LEU A 187 -6.91 4.52 15.70
N ARG A 188 -6.84 5.80 16.07
CA ARG A 188 -8.01 6.68 15.89
C ARG A 188 -8.35 6.77 14.40
N LYS A 189 -9.63 6.96 14.05
CA LYS A 189 -10.11 7.07 12.66
C LYS A 189 -9.27 8.06 11.83
N ALA A 190 -9.02 9.25 12.37
CA ALA A 190 -8.19 10.27 11.74
C ALA A 190 -6.71 9.86 11.58
N GLU A 191 -6.14 9.13 12.54
CA GLU A 191 -4.76 8.62 12.45
C GLU A 191 -4.65 7.53 11.38
N SER A 192 -5.65 6.66 11.27
CA SER A 192 -5.68 5.61 10.24
C SER A 192 -5.71 6.21 8.84
N VAL A 193 -6.59 7.19 8.61
CA VAL A 193 -6.65 7.90 7.33
C VAL A 193 -5.33 8.61 7.05
N LYS A 194 -4.81 9.39 8.01
CA LYS A 194 -3.54 10.12 7.86
C LYS A 194 -2.39 9.18 7.52
N LEU A 195 -2.33 8.00 8.14
CA LEU A 195 -1.31 7.01 7.85
C LEU A 195 -1.46 6.41 6.45
N GLN A 196 -2.68 6.15 6.00
CA GLN A 196 -2.92 5.68 4.63
C GLN A 196 -2.50 6.76 3.60
N GLU A 197 -2.85 8.02 3.81
CA GLU A 197 -2.45 9.11 2.91
C GLU A 197 -0.92 9.28 2.87
N ALA A 198 -0.30 9.44 4.05
CA ALA A 198 1.10 9.83 4.18
C ALA A 198 2.08 8.67 4.01
N GLY A 199 1.73 7.47 4.47
CA GLY A 199 2.62 6.32 4.61
C GLY A 199 3.88 6.59 5.46
N ILE A 200 4.82 5.64 5.45
CA ILE A 200 6.16 5.83 6.06
C ILE A 200 7.25 5.28 5.15
N GLY A 201 8.50 5.64 5.38
CA GLY A 201 9.65 5.11 4.67
C GLY A 201 9.79 5.68 3.25
N LYS A 202 10.60 4.98 2.45
CA LYS A 202 10.97 5.36 1.08
C LYS A 202 10.30 4.43 0.05
N HIS A 203 10.51 4.71 -1.23
CA HIS A 203 10.14 3.83 -2.35
C HIS A 203 8.63 3.58 -2.53
N ARG A 204 7.79 4.60 -2.30
CA ARG A 204 6.32 4.50 -2.48
C ARG A 204 5.89 4.07 -3.88
N LEU A 205 6.65 4.45 -4.91
CA LEU A 205 6.42 4.01 -6.29
C LEU A 205 6.75 2.53 -6.53
N LEU A 206 7.36 1.84 -5.56
CA LEU A 206 7.60 0.40 -5.53
C LEU A 206 6.68 -0.32 -4.52
N GLY A 207 5.61 0.34 -4.06
CA GLY A 207 4.68 -0.23 -3.08
C GLY A 207 5.17 -0.21 -1.62
N CYS A 208 6.32 0.40 -1.35
CA CYS A 208 6.83 0.53 0.02
C CYS A 208 6.12 1.65 0.77
N GLY A 209 5.85 1.44 2.06
CA GLY A 209 5.27 2.48 2.92
C GLY A 209 3.78 2.71 2.75
N LEU A 210 3.10 1.92 1.91
CA LEU A 210 1.68 2.09 1.63
C LEU A 210 0.84 1.20 2.55
N PHE A 211 -0.08 1.82 3.27
CA PHE A 211 -0.97 1.13 4.20
C PHE A 211 -2.34 0.89 3.56
N LEU A 212 -2.86 -0.33 3.75
CA LEU A 212 -4.20 -0.76 3.37
C LEU A 212 -5.00 -1.12 4.62
N PRO A 213 -6.29 -0.79 4.69
CA PRO A 213 -7.15 -1.16 5.81
C PRO A 213 -7.31 -2.68 5.89
N GLN A 214 -7.36 -3.20 7.11
CA GLN A 214 -7.61 -4.61 7.41
C GLN A 214 -8.85 -4.74 8.26
N LYS A 215 -9.64 -5.78 7.98
CA LYS A 215 -10.76 -6.13 8.85
C LYS A 215 -10.23 -6.57 10.20
N GLY A 216 -10.74 -5.96 11.26
CA GLY A 216 -10.46 -6.40 12.62
C GLY A 216 -11.05 -7.78 12.92
N ILE A 217 -10.54 -8.39 14.00
CA ILE A 217 -11.06 -9.63 14.58
C ILE A 217 -11.97 -9.28 15.76
N GLU A 218 -12.68 -8.14 15.69
CA GLU A 218 -13.66 -7.83 16.72
C GLU A 218 -14.68 -8.96 16.77
N SER A 219 -14.84 -9.55 17.95
CA SER A 219 -15.82 -10.59 18.19
C SER A 219 -17.18 -10.03 17.80
N VAL A 220 -17.82 -10.64 16.80
CA VAL A 220 -19.27 -10.51 16.62
C VAL A 220 -19.89 -10.99 17.92
N ASN A 221 -20.33 -10.06 18.76
CA ASN A 221 -21.17 -10.40 19.90
C ASN A 221 -22.37 -11.13 19.31
N ALA A 222 -22.51 -12.42 19.64
CA ALA A 222 -23.69 -13.19 19.26
C ALA A 222 -24.91 -12.46 19.87
N VAL A 223 -25.82 -12.01 19.00
CA VAL A 223 -27.14 -11.54 19.38
C VAL A 223 -28.03 -12.74 19.65
#